data_AF-A0A9E3DSQ5-F1
#
_entry.id   AF-A0A9E3DSQ5-F1
#
_cell.length_a   1.000
_cell.length_b   1.000
_cell.length_c   1.000
_cell.angle_alpha   90.00
_cell.angle_beta   90.00
_cell.angle_gamma   90.00
#
_symmetry.space_group_name_H-M   'P 1'
#
loop_
_entity.id
_entity.type
_entity.pdbx_description
1 polymer ?
#
loop_
_entity_poly.entity_id
_entity_poly.type
_entity_poly.pdbx_seq_one_letter_code
_entity_poly.pdbx_strand_id
1 'polypeptide(L)'
;MPEVTRRHLLRSAAVGAGGLAVSSWLPPALARAAAEGPRRGSLKDVEHVVIHMQENRSFDHYLGTLAGVRGFGDPNAVIQTDLNPPFDVVKGKSIFYQYDPYNPDKYLLPWHLDTRRTSAQAIPSTSHAWTYQHESLNITVPTTPGAPTTALNNNWVPTHYVSDGPNVYWYTMGYYERGDIPFHFVLAETFTLCDAYHCSLLGPTWPNRMYLMTGTIDPLGTGGGPVTSNVVPSPVTGRPYTWKTYPERLTEAGISWRIYQEEDDYGTNVLKFFEAYQAAKPGSALYENALTIYPPDRFEWDARHGRLPMVSWIIPTSGQSEHPAYLPASGANFLASKLEAVAQNRDLWSKTVFIVNYDENDGLFDHVVPPLPPAGTAGEFVQVSGQPNWPIGGGVRVPAFIVSPWTVGGYVATEQFDHTSVLQFLERLTGVREPNITDWRRRTFGDLTSALGFSRGKASTFPRTLPPTIGEFWRAEREVQTLPPPTMPGANQSPPVQERRRRRLPWNPQPGHVRSAKALPGTTSRLIENRTTHAADFKKGEVDKGVPGEDLGGRGQGGGRQRSHRPGVRSGGRGRHGRDR
;
A
#
# COMPACT_ATOMS: atom_id res chain seq x y z
N MET A 1 29.57 -3.70 -2.16
CA MET A 1 29.50 -2.27 -1.80
C MET A 1 30.36 -1.47 -2.78
N PRO A 2 29.80 -0.51 -3.53
CA PRO A 2 30.57 0.52 -4.23
C PRO A 2 30.98 1.63 -3.25
N GLU A 3 32.16 2.23 -3.41
CA GLU A 3 32.61 3.34 -2.56
C GLU A 3 31.95 4.68 -2.93
N VAL A 4 31.39 5.38 -1.96
CA VAL A 4 30.85 6.75 -2.14
C VAL A 4 32.00 7.75 -2.22
N THR A 5 32.33 8.22 -3.42
CA THR A 5 33.43 9.18 -3.60
C THR A 5 33.08 10.58 -3.08
N ARG A 6 34.07 11.25 -2.45
CA ARG A 6 33.95 12.59 -1.82
C ARG A 6 33.32 13.69 -2.71
N ARG A 7 33.33 13.54 -4.04
CA ARG A 7 32.69 14.48 -4.97
C ARG A 7 31.17 14.58 -4.82
N HIS A 8 30.49 13.52 -4.35
CA HIS A 8 29.04 13.60 -4.11
C HIS A 8 28.73 14.43 -2.86
N LEU A 9 29.49 14.23 -1.78
CA LEU A 9 29.32 14.96 -0.52
C LEU A 9 29.54 16.47 -0.71
N LEU A 10 30.57 16.86 -1.46
CA LEU A 10 30.96 18.27 -1.64
C LEU A 10 30.01 19.09 -2.52
N ARG A 11 29.24 18.47 -3.42
CA ARG A 11 28.21 19.20 -4.20
C ARG A 11 27.03 19.68 -3.33
N SER A 12 26.82 19.07 -2.17
CA SER A 12 25.69 19.38 -1.27
C SER A 12 25.93 20.61 -0.37
N ALA A 13 27.16 21.12 -0.29
CA ALA A 13 27.56 22.11 0.72
C ALA A 13 27.57 23.58 0.22
N ALA A 14 27.46 23.83 -1.07
CA ALA A 14 27.85 25.11 -1.69
C ALA A 14 26.70 26.14 -1.88
N VAL A 15 25.74 26.19 -0.95
CA VAL A 15 24.55 27.10 -1.04
C VAL A 15 24.52 28.15 0.09
N GLY A 16 25.44 28.08 1.06
CA GLY A 16 25.39 28.84 2.31
C GLY A 16 26.04 30.23 2.34
N ALA A 17 25.68 31.16 1.43
CA ALA A 17 26.06 32.57 1.57
C ALA A 17 25.12 33.55 0.84
N GLY A 18 24.51 34.48 1.58
CA GLY A 18 23.87 35.68 1.01
C GLY A 18 22.39 35.55 0.62
N GLY A 19 21.48 35.48 1.60
CA GLY A 19 20.03 35.61 1.40
C GLY A 19 19.22 35.02 2.54
N LEU A 20 18.02 35.55 2.80
CA LEU A 20 17.07 34.96 3.74
C LEU A 20 16.45 33.70 3.13
N ALA A 21 17.11 32.56 3.34
CA ALA A 21 16.62 31.26 2.91
C ALA A 21 15.36 30.86 3.71
N VAL A 22 14.19 31.11 3.13
CA VAL A 22 12.91 30.56 3.62
C VAL A 22 12.93 29.06 3.38
N SER A 23 13.37 28.30 4.38
CA SER A 23 13.44 26.85 4.33
C SER A 23 12.05 26.23 4.34
N SER A 24 11.84 25.24 3.50
CA SER A 24 10.57 24.53 3.35
C SER A 24 10.79 23.04 3.59
N TRP A 25 9.82 22.43 4.25
CA TRP A 25 9.65 20.98 4.33
C TRP A 25 9.46 20.31 2.95
N LEU A 26 8.70 20.97 2.07
CA LEU A 26 8.53 20.53 0.69
C LEU A 26 9.81 20.88 -0.09
N PRO A 27 10.20 20.05 -1.09
CA PRO A 27 11.29 20.34 -2.01
C PRO A 27 11.21 21.75 -2.64
N PRO A 28 12.36 22.38 -2.99
CA PRO A 28 12.40 23.83 -3.20
C PRO A 28 11.54 24.38 -4.35
N ALA A 29 11.30 23.63 -5.43
CA ALA A 29 10.38 24.03 -6.49
C ALA A 29 8.93 23.73 -6.09
N LEU A 30 8.65 22.57 -5.48
CA LEU A 30 7.32 22.23 -4.98
C LEU A 30 6.82 23.24 -3.93
N ALA A 31 7.72 23.72 -3.08
CA ALA A 31 7.47 24.76 -2.09
C ALA A 31 7.06 26.10 -2.73
N ARG A 32 7.77 26.53 -3.78
CA ARG A 32 7.43 27.74 -4.55
C ARG A 32 6.09 27.59 -5.25
N ALA A 33 5.88 26.45 -5.91
CA ALA A 33 4.65 26.11 -6.60
C ALA A 33 3.43 26.08 -5.66
N ALA A 34 3.58 25.55 -4.44
CA ALA A 34 2.54 25.61 -3.41
C ALA A 34 2.34 27.02 -2.84
N ALA A 35 3.38 27.87 -2.80
CA ALA A 35 3.25 29.27 -2.38
C ALA A 35 2.47 30.15 -3.37
N GLU A 36 2.31 29.73 -4.64
CA GLU A 36 1.42 30.38 -5.62
C GLU A 36 -0.08 30.17 -5.28
N GLY A 37 -0.41 29.17 -4.45
CA GLY A 37 -1.77 28.87 -4.00
C GLY A 37 -2.60 28.00 -4.96
N PRO A 38 -3.88 27.72 -4.64
CA PRO A 38 -4.74 26.92 -5.50
C PRO A 38 -5.05 27.65 -6.81
N ARG A 39 -4.63 27.04 -7.92
CA ARG A 39 -5.06 27.42 -9.26
C ARG A 39 -6.56 27.13 -9.41
N ARG A 40 -7.27 27.94 -10.21
CA ARG A 40 -8.62 27.61 -10.70
C ARG A 40 -8.55 26.92 -12.06
N GLY A 41 -9.51 26.06 -12.37
CA GLY A 41 -9.55 25.39 -13.67
C GLY A 41 -10.68 24.38 -13.77
N SER A 42 -10.44 23.34 -14.56
CA SER A 42 -11.34 22.24 -14.86
C SER A 42 -10.55 21.00 -15.25
N LEU A 43 -11.23 19.86 -15.45
CA LEU A 43 -10.62 18.66 -16.01
C LEU A 43 -9.98 18.89 -17.39
N LYS A 44 -10.41 19.92 -18.14
CA LYS A 44 -9.83 20.29 -19.45
C LYS A 44 -8.45 20.93 -19.36
N ASP A 45 -8.03 21.36 -18.16
CA ASP A 45 -6.71 21.92 -17.89
C ASP A 45 -5.67 20.83 -17.52
N VAL A 46 -6.10 19.57 -17.39
CA VAL A 46 -5.23 18.43 -17.06
C VAL A 46 -4.73 17.79 -18.36
N GLU A 47 -3.41 17.82 -18.57
CA GLU A 47 -2.76 17.12 -19.70
C GLU A 47 -1.95 15.90 -19.25
N HIS A 48 -1.61 15.82 -17.96
CA HIS A 48 -0.82 14.73 -17.39
C HIS A 48 -1.39 14.24 -16.05
N VAL A 49 -1.50 12.91 -15.92
CA VAL A 49 -1.73 12.23 -14.65
C VAL A 49 -0.51 11.38 -14.34
N VAL A 50 0.04 11.55 -13.13
CA VAL A 50 1.12 10.72 -12.60
C VAL A 50 0.55 9.91 -11.44
N ILE A 51 0.79 8.60 -11.42
CA ILE A 51 0.31 7.67 -10.40
C ILE A 51 1.52 7.01 -9.76
N HIS A 52 1.68 7.17 -8.46
CA HIS A 52 2.71 6.51 -7.67
C HIS A 52 2.06 5.75 -6.53
N MET A 53 2.20 4.42 -6.57
CA MET A 53 1.68 3.53 -5.54
C MET A 53 2.85 3.01 -4.69
N GLN A 54 2.88 3.42 -3.43
CA GLN A 54 3.79 2.92 -2.41
C GLN A 54 3.27 1.59 -1.81
N GLU A 55 4.12 1.01 -0.97
CA GLU A 55 3.94 -0.24 -0.23
C GLU A 55 3.81 0.04 1.28
N ASN A 56 3.54 -0.99 2.06
CA ASN A 56 2.20 -1.22 2.61
C ASN A 56 1.92 -0.43 3.91
N ARG A 57 0.85 0.38 3.99
CA ARG A 57 0.55 1.26 5.15
C ARG A 57 -0.95 1.56 5.34
N SER A 58 -1.47 1.37 6.56
CA SER A 58 -2.82 1.81 6.93
C SER A 58 -2.93 3.33 7.07
N PHE A 59 -4.14 3.87 6.92
CA PHE A 59 -4.37 5.30 7.11
C PHE A 59 -4.15 5.74 8.56
N ASP A 60 -4.72 5.05 9.56
CA ASP A 60 -4.51 5.38 10.97
C ASP A 60 -3.04 5.26 11.39
N HIS A 61 -2.31 4.26 10.89
CA HIS A 61 -0.91 4.04 11.21
C HIS A 61 0.00 5.22 10.78
N TYR A 62 -0.29 5.87 9.65
CA TYR A 62 0.45 7.08 9.22
C TYR A 62 -0.19 8.38 9.70
N LEU A 63 -1.51 8.54 9.55
CA LEU A 63 -2.20 9.83 9.65
C LEU A 63 -3.33 9.84 10.69
N GLY A 64 -3.51 8.78 11.48
CA GLY A 64 -4.51 8.72 12.56
C GLY A 64 -4.32 9.82 13.61
N THR A 65 -3.08 10.29 13.81
CA THR A 65 -2.76 11.43 14.69
C THR A 65 -2.90 12.81 14.02
N LEU A 66 -3.04 12.91 12.69
CA LEU A 66 -3.08 14.19 11.97
C LEU A 66 -4.32 15.03 12.34
N ALA A 67 -4.14 16.34 12.50
CA ALA A 67 -5.21 17.25 12.95
C ALA A 67 -6.39 17.40 11.96
N GLY A 68 -7.47 16.65 12.19
CA GLY A 68 -8.79 16.94 11.61
C GLY A 68 -9.27 16.03 10.49
N VAL A 69 -8.52 14.97 10.16
CA VAL A 69 -9.01 13.80 9.44
C VAL A 69 -9.89 12.93 10.35
N ARG A 70 -10.57 11.93 9.78
CA ARG A 70 -11.10 10.78 10.51
C ARG A 70 -9.93 9.90 10.98
N GLY A 71 -9.56 10.00 12.26
CA GLY A 71 -8.42 9.31 12.87
C GLY A 71 -8.69 8.95 14.32
N PHE A 72 -7.67 8.94 15.18
CA PHE A 72 -7.78 8.50 16.59
C PHE A 72 -8.75 9.33 17.46
N GLY A 73 -9.16 10.52 17.00
CA GLY A 73 -10.18 11.35 17.63
C GLY A 73 -11.56 11.31 16.94
N ASP A 74 -11.86 10.32 16.08
CA ASP A 74 -13.17 10.18 15.44
C ASP A 74 -14.28 9.95 16.50
N PRO A 75 -15.25 10.87 16.66
CA PRO A 75 -16.40 10.66 17.56
C PRO A 75 -17.37 9.57 17.06
N ASN A 76 -17.15 9.04 15.84
CA ASN A 76 -17.93 7.97 15.23
C ASN A 76 -17.18 6.62 15.21
N ALA A 77 -16.06 6.50 15.94
CA ALA A 77 -15.36 5.23 16.11
C ALA A 77 -16.31 4.19 16.76
N VAL A 78 -16.36 2.97 16.19
CA VAL A 78 -17.32 1.95 16.58
C VAL A 78 -17.19 1.61 18.07
N ILE A 79 -18.30 1.54 18.79
CA ILE A 79 -18.36 1.05 20.18
C ILE A 79 -18.74 -0.43 20.16
N GLN A 80 -17.98 -1.26 20.88
CA GLN A 80 -18.11 -2.71 20.82
C GLN A 80 -19.26 -3.20 21.73
N THR A 81 -20.43 -3.47 21.16
CA THR A 81 -21.65 -3.86 21.91
C THR A 81 -21.78 -5.37 22.09
N ASP A 82 -21.70 -6.12 21.00
CA ASP A 82 -22.21 -7.50 20.90
C ASP A 82 -21.07 -8.51 20.76
N LEU A 83 -20.26 -8.56 21.80
CA LEU A 83 -19.10 -9.44 21.93
C LEU A 83 -19.49 -10.82 22.49
N ASN A 84 -18.55 -11.77 22.31
CA ASN A 84 -18.59 -13.11 22.88
C ASN A 84 -17.24 -13.36 23.59
N PRO A 85 -17.18 -14.06 24.74
CA PRO A 85 -15.94 -14.22 25.51
C PRO A 85 -14.89 -15.04 24.74
N PRO A 86 -13.65 -14.55 24.57
CA PRO A 86 -12.99 -13.68 25.53
C PRO A 86 -13.00 -12.17 25.20
N PHE A 87 -13.62 -11.73 24.10
CA PHE A 87 -13.65 -10.29 23.73
C PHE A 87 -14.38 -9.41 24.76
N ASP A 88 -15.19 -9.98 25.67
CA ASP A 88 -16.03 -9.24 26.62
C ASP A 88 -15.29 -8.18 27.45
N VAL A 89 -13.98 -8.33 27.67
CA VAL A 89 -13.13 -7.33 28.36
C VAL A 89 -13.03 -5.99 27.62
N VAL A 90 -13.34 -5.94 26.31
CA VAL A 90 -13.44 -4.70 25.52
C VAL A 90 -14.88 -4.28 25.21
N LYS A 91 -15.88 -4.94 25.81
CA LYS A 91 -17.30 -4.56 25.67
C LYS A 91 -17.55 -3.16 26.22
N GLY A 92 -18.29 -2.34 25.47
CA GLY A 92 -18.56 -0.94 25.79
C GLY A 92 -17.39 0.01 25.54
N LYS A 93 -16.23 -0.47 25.08
CA LYS A 93 -15.09 0.36 24.66
C LYS A 93 -15.18 0.68 23.17
N SER A 94 -14.40 1.67 22.73
CA SER A 94 -14.21 1.96 21.30
C SER A 94 -13.40 0.86 20.60
N ILE A 95 -13.45 0.82 19.28
CA ILE A 95 -12.80 -0.22 18.46
C ILE A 95 -11.27 -0.21 18.53
N PHE A 96 -10.67 0.91 18.95
CA PHE A 96 -9.25 1.00 19.27
C PHE A 96 -8.80 -0.02 20.35
N TYR A 97 -9.70 -0.46 21.23
CA TYR A 97 -9.38 -1.48 22.22
C TYR A 97 -9.52 -2.88 21.59
N GLN A 98 -8.45 -3.39 20.97
CA GLN A 98 -8.43 -4.75 20.43
C GLN A 98 -8.12 -5.75 21.55
N TYR A 99 -8.79 -6.91 21.56
CA TYR A 99 -8.57 -7.91 22.61
C TYR A 99 -7.18 -8.54 22.55
N ASP A 100 -6.54 -8.69 23.70
CA ASP A 100 -5.20 -9.27 23.82
C ASP A 100 -5.11 -10.18 25.07
N PRO A 101 -4.97 -11.51 24.94
CA PRO A 101 -4.82 -12.40 26.08
C PRO A 101 -3.50 -12.22 26.83
N TYR A 102 -2.46 -11.69 26.18
CA TYR A 102 -1.09 -11.61 26.69
C TYR A 102 -0.80 -10.26 27.34
N ASN A 103 -1.34 -9.15 26.83
CA ASN A 103 -1.25 -7.85 27.50
C ASN A 103 -1.89 -7.90 28.91
N PRO A 104 -1.29 -7.27 29.95
CA PRO A 104 -1.85 -7.25 31.30
C PRO A 104 -3.26 -6.64 31.41
N ASP A 105 -3.55 -5.58 30.65
CA ASP A 105 -4.85 -4.88 30.64
C ASP A 105 -5.96 -5.69 29.92
N LYS A 106 -5.58 -6.81 29.29
CA LYS A 106 -6.38 -7.70 28.42
C LYS A 106 -6.88 -7.09 27.10
N TYR A 107 -6.24 -6.00 26.70
CA TYR A 107 -6.39 -5.38 25.38
C TYR A 107 -5.09 -4.70 24.98
N LEU A 108 -4.93 -4.46 23.67
CA LEU A 108 -3.89 -3.62 23.11
C LEU A 108 -4.56 -2.41 22.43
N LEU A 109 -4.10 -1.22 22.78
CA LEU A 109 -4.47 0.04 22.14
C LEU A 109 -3.49 0.35 20.98
N PRO A 110 -3.85 1.25 20.04
CA PRO A 110 -2.88 1.80 19.12
C PRO A 110 -1.77 2.50 19.92
N TRP A 111 -0.51 2.27 19.56
CA TRP A 111 0.66 2.70 20.33
C TRP A 111 1.76 3.31 19.44
N HIS A 112 2.54 4.24 19.99
CA HIS A 112 3.47 5.06 19.22
C HIS A 112 4.80 4.34 18.90
N LEU A 113 5.09 4.22 17.61
CA LEU A 113 6.35 3.76 17.02
C LEU A 113 7.41 4.89 17.03
N ASP A 114 7.90 5.26 18.21
CA ASP A 114 8.89 6.35 18.38
C ASP A 114 10.23 6.06 17.68
N THR A 115 10.43 6.66 16.51
CA THR A 115 11.62 6.48 15.67
C THR A 115 12.87 7.20 16.18
N ARG A 116 12.73 8.03 17.23
CA ARG A 116 13.85 8.75 17.86
C ARG A 116 14.41 8.02 19.07
N ARG A 117 13.67 7.04 19.60
CA ARG A 117 14.07 6.16 20.72
C ARG A 117 14.26 4.71 20.31
N THR A 118 13.70 4.27 19.18
CA THR A 118 13.73 2.87 18.71
C THR A 118 14.04 2.79 17.23
N SER A 119 14.40 1.59 16.74
CA SER A 119 14.62 1.30 15.31
C SER A 119 13.33 1.31 14.46
N ALA A 120 12.26 1.98 14.93
CA ALA A 120 10.90 1.85 14.41
C ALA A 120 10.74 2.18 12.91
N GLN A 121 11.64 2.96 12.27
CA GLN A 121 11.60 3.15 10.81
C GLN A 121 11.69 1.83 10.02
N ALA A 122 12.15 0.75 10.64
CA ALA A 122 12.25 -0.60 10.08
C ALA A 122 11.47 -1.62 10.94
N ILE A 123 10.13 -1.48 11.02
CA ILE A 123 9.26 -2.50 11.62
C ILE A 123 9.28 -3.81 10.79
N PRO A 124 9.03 -4.99 11.41
CA PRO A 124 8.69 -6.19 10.65
C PRO A 124 7.37 -5.97 9.88
N SER A 125 7.23 -6.65 8.74
CA SER A 125 5.95 -6.74 8.02
C SER A 125 5.00 -7.68 8.78
N THR A 126 3.76 -7.24 8.98
CA THR A 126 2.65 -8.04 9.51
C THR A 126 1.91 -8.77 8.37
N SER A 127 1.05 -9.76 8.66
CA SER A 127 0.39 -10.49 7.58
C SER A 127 -0.82 -9.76 7.00
N HIS A 128 -0.65 -9.29 5.77
CA HIS A 128 -1.68 -8.73 4.90
C HIS A 128 -2.35 -9.77 3.99
N ALA A 129 -2.24 -11.08 4.30
CA ALA A 129 -2.85 -12.12 3.49
C ALA A 129 -4.38 -12.07 3.53
N TRP A 130 -5.02 -12.41 2.39
CA TRP A 130 -6.47 -12.41 2.18
C TRP A 130 -7.28 -13.00 3.35
N THR A 131 -6.87 -14.16 3.86
CA THR A 131 -7.51 -14.82 5.01
C THR A 131 -7.50 -13.94 6.27
N TYR A 132 -6.35 -13.41 6.64
CA TYR A 132 -6.15 -12.73 7.93
C TYR A 132 -6.72 -11.30 7.92
N GLN A 133 -6.78 -10.66 6.75
CA GLN A 133 -7.52 -9.41 6.57
C GLN A 133 -9.03 -9.61 6.81
N HIS A 134 -9.61 -10.71 6.28
CA HIS A 134 -11.01 -11.06 6.52
C HIS A 134 -11.32 -11.43 7.97
N GLU A 135 -10.43 -12.19 8.61
CA GLU A 135 -10.57 -12.58 10.01
C GLU A 135 -10.39 -11.39 10.97
N SER A 136 -9.45 -10.48 10.72
CA SER A 136 -9.21 -9.28 11.53
C SER A 136 -10.40 -8.32 11.52
N LEU A 137 -11.01 -8.12 10.33
CA LEU A 137 -12.28 -7.40 10.20
C LEU A 137 -13.47 -8.16 10.80
N ASN A 138 -13.36 -9.48 11.02
CA ASN A 138 -14.39 -10.33 11.59
C ASN A 138 -15.71 -10.23 10.78
N ILE A 139 -15.60 -10.57 9.48
CA ILE A 139 -16.67 -10.39 8.49
C ILE A 139 -17.75 -11.47 8.60
N THR A 140 -19.01 -11.03 8.61
CA THR A 140 -20.20 -11.87 8.49
C THR A 140 -20.93 -11.57 7.17
N VAL A 141 -20.94 -12.54 6.26
CA VAL A 141 -21.73 -12.52 5.02
C VAL A 141 -23.07 -13.23 5.27
N PRO A 142 -24.22 -12.56 5.08
CA PRO A 142 -25.53 -13.22 5.23
C PRO A 142 -25.80 -14.19 4.07
N THR A 143 -26.56 -15.26 4.33
CA THR A 143 -26.97 -16.25 3.32
C THR A 143 -28.06 -15.75 2.37
N THR A 144 -28.69 -14.61 2.68
CA THR A 144 -29.75 -14.01 1.86
C THR A 144 -29.15 -13.05 0.82
N PRO A 145 -29.33 -13.28 -0.49
CA PRO A 145 -28.80 -12.38 -1.52
C PRO A 145 -29.32 -10.94 -1.36
N GLY A 146 -28.45 -9.96 -1.58
CA GLY A 146 -28.75 -8.53 -1.41
C GLY A 146 -28.80 -8.03 0.03
N ALA A 147 -28.71 -8.91 1.05
CA ALA A 147 -28.59 -8.46 2.44
C ALA A 147 -27.18 -7.89 2.73
N PRO A 148 -27.03 -6.88 3.61
CA PRO A 148 -25.74 -6.26 3.87
C PRO A 148 -24.73 -7.22 4.51
N THR A 149 -23.53 -7.28 3.93
CA THR A 149 -22.35 -7.85 4.60
C THR A 149 -21.93 -6.92 5.74
N THR A 150 -21.50 -7.49 6.87
CA THR A 150 -21.11 -6.73 8.07
C THR A 150 -19.74 -7.16 8.57
N ALA A 151 -19.09 -6.31 9.36
CA ALA A 151 -17.78 -6.54 9.96
C ALA A 151 -17.73 -5.89 11.34
N LEU A 152 -17.04 -6.54 12.30
CA LEU A 152 -16.91 -6.02 13.67
C LEU A 152 -15.59 -5.27 13.91
N ASN A 153 -14.59 -5.45 13.05
CA ASN A 153 -13.28 -4.77 13.09
C ASN A 153 -12.47 -4.98 14.39
N ASN A 154 -12.72 -6.09 15.10
CA ASN A 154 -12.35 -6.28 16.52
C ASN A 154 -11.44 -7.48 16.80
N ASN A 155 -10.84 -8.08 15.77
CA ASN A 155 -10.10 -9.33 15.87
C ASN A 155 -8.66 -9.24 15.32
N TRP A 156 -8.12 -8.02 15.14
CA TRP A 156 -6.77 -7.82 14.60
C TRP A 156 -5.71 -8.49 15.46
N VAL A 157 -5.61 -8.14 16.74
CA VAL A 157 -4.54 -8.61 17.62
C VAL A 157 -4.53 -10.14 17.79
N PRO A 158 -5.68 -10.83 17.95
CA PRO A 158 -5.70 -12.30 17.95
C PRO A 158 -5.39 -12.95 16.60
N THR A 159 -5.87 -12.41 15.48
CA THR A 159 -5.53 -12.95 14.14
C THR A 159 -4.06 -12.73 13.80
N HIS A 160 -3.50 -11.55 14.08
CA HIS A 160 -2.08 -11.28 13.92
C HIS A 160 -1.20 -12.15 14.83
N TYR A 161 -1.70 -12.57 15.99
CA TYR A 161 -1.01 -13.58 16.81
C TYR A 161 -1.00 -14.96 16.13
N VAL A 162 -2.02 -15.28 15.33
CA VAL A 162 -2.16 -16.54 14.58
C VAL A 162 -1.45 -16.51 13.22
N SER A 163 -1.18 -15.34 12.63
CA SER A 163 -0.37 -15.22 11.41
C SER A 163 1.12 -14.98 11.69
N ASP A 164 1.44 -13.96 12.49
CA ASP A 164 2.78 -13.37 12.62
C ASP A 164 3.52 -13.89 13.87
N GLY A 165 2.76 -14.35 14.87
CA GLY A 165 3.27 -14.95 16.09
C GLY A 165 3.74 -13.95 17.16
N PRO A 166 4.18 -14.45 18.33
CA PRO A 166 4.28 -13.71 19.59
C PRO A 166 5.26 -12.53 19.60
N ASN A 167 6.19 -12.47 18.64
CA ASN A 167 7.21 -11.42 18.56
C ASN A 167 6.83 -10.27 17.61
N VAL A 168 5.78 -10.43 16.79
CA VAL A 168 5.43 -9.51 15.70
C VAL A 168 4.00 -8.99 15.80
N TYR A 169 3.04 -9.80 16.26
CA TYR A 169 1.61 -9.48 16.17
C TYR A 169 1.18 -8.09 16.68
N TRP A 170 1.82 -7.58 17.74
CA TRP A 170 1.50 -6.29 18.35
C TRP A 170 1.92 -5.08 17.48
N TYR A 171 2.72 -5.27 16.43
CA TYR A 171 3.00 -4.23 15.43
C TYR A 171 1.76 -3.83 14.62
N THR A 172 0.73 -4.68 14.51
CA THR A 172 -0.55 -4.31 13.87
C THR A 172 -1.14 -3.03 14.49
N MET A 173 -0.95 -2.83 15.79
CA MET A 173 -1.44 -1.65 16.53
C MET A 173 -0.44 -0.48 16.57
N GLY A 174 0.73 -0.58 15.93
CA GLY A 174 1.70 0.52 15.91
C GLY A 174 1.24 1.69 15.04
N TYR A 175 1.53 2.92 15.43
CA TYR A 175 1.32 4.13 14.61
C TYR A 175 2.48 5.11 14.73
N TYR A 176 2.67 5.96 13.72
CA TYR A 176 3.64 7.06 13.72
C TYR A 176 3.02 8.41 14.09
N GLU A 177 3.84 9.30 14.64
CA GLU A 177 3.52 10.70 14.78
C GLU A 177 4.23 11.56 13.71
N ARG A 178 3.86 12.85 13.66
CA ARG A 178 4.51 13.86 12.83
C ARG A 178 6.04 13.91 13.01
N GLY A 179 6.57 13.50 14.17
CA GLY A 179 8.01 13.48 14.43
C GLY A 179 8.78 12.39 13.67
N ASP A 180 8.08 11.37 13.18
CA ASP A 180 8.64 10.15 12.59
C ASP A 180 8.55 10.17 11.06
N ILE A 181 7.39 10.56 10.52
CA ILE A 181 7.10 10.64 9.06
C ILE A 181 6.68 12.06 8.63
N PRO A 182 7.46 13.10 8.96
CA PRO A 182 6.99 14.49 8.84
C PRO A 182 6.67 14.93 7.40
N PHE A 183 7.33 14.34 6.39
CA PHE A 183 7.09 14.66 4.99
C PHE A 183 5.64 14.38 4.58
N HIS A 184 5.11 13.19 4.93
CA HIS A 184 3.73 12.79 4.67
C HIS A 184 2.72 13.70 5.39
N PHE A 185 3.00 14.10 6.64
CA PHE A 185 2.18 15.08 7.37
C PHE A 185 2.13 16.45 6.69
N VAL A 186 3.26 16.93 6.16
CA VAL A 186 3.31 18.20 5.43
C VAL A 186 2.63 18.09 4.07
N LEU A 187 2.76 16.95 3.39
CA LEU A 187 2.07 16.70 2.12
C LEU A 187 0.55 16.77 2.30
N ALA A 188 0.03 16.15 3.38
CA ALA A 188 -1.37 16.27 3.79
C ALA A 188 -1.77 17.69 4.22
N GLU A 189 -0.93 18.40 4.98
CA GLU A 189 -1.21 19.80 5.35
C GLU A 189 -1.16 20.75 4.14
N THR A 190 -0.48 20.40 3.05
CA THR A 190 -0.32 21.26 1.86
C THR A 190 -1.35 20.99 0.78
N PHE A 191 -1.61 19.74 0.41
CA PHE A 191 -2.41 19.38 -0.77
C PHE A 191 -3.80 18.85 -0.39
N THR A 192 -4.45 18.06 -1.26
CA THR A 192 -5.62 17.27 -0.85
C THR A 192 -5.15 15.91 -0.35
N LEU A 193 -5.53 15.56 0.88
CA LEU A 193 -5.51 14.20 1.41
C LEU A 193 -6.91 13.58 1.29
N CYS A 194 -7.00 12.30 0.96
CA CYS A 194 -8.26 11.54 1.04
C CYS A 194 -8.27 10.71 2.33
N ASP A 195 -9.23 10.92 3.23
CA ASP A 195 -9.34 10.17 4.51
C ASP A 195 -10.39 9.05 4.52
N ALA A 196 -11.00 8.80 3.36
CA ALA A 196 -11.84 7.65 3.05
C ALA A 196 -11.37 6.93 1.76
N TYR A 197 -10.06 6.93 1.51
CA TYR A 197 -9.44 6.11 0.45
C TYR A 197 -9.13 4.72 1.02
N HIS A 198 -9.57 3.68 0.32
CA HIS A 198 -9.43 2.27 0.67
C HIS A 198 -8.49 1.57 -0.32
N CYS A 199 -7.81 0.50 0.12
CA CYS A 199 -7.35 -0.48 -0.87
C CYS A 199 -8.58 -1.16 -1.52
N SER A 200 -8.46 -1.64 -2.75
CA SER A 200 -9.61 -2.22 -3.47
C SER A 200 -10.04 -3.58 -2.91
N LEU A 201 -9.12 -4.31 -2.28
CA LEU A 201 -9.30 -5.70 -1.86
C LEU A 201 -8.72 -5.94 -0.47
N LEU A 202 -9.38 -6.81 0.31
CA LEU A 202 -8.93 -7.31 1.62
C LEU A 202 -7.88 -8.41 1.45
N GLY A 203 -6.61 -8.03 1.43
CA GLY A 203 -5.52 -8.91 1.01
C GLY A 203 -4.37 -8.14 0.37
N PRO A 204 -3.39 -8.85 -0.20
CA PRO A 204 -2.03 -8.34 -0.39
C PRO A 204 -1.80 -7.50 -1.66
N THR A 205 -0.55 -7.07 -1.83
CA THR A 205 0.00 -6.21 -2.90
C THR A 205 -0.52 -6.47 -4.31
N TRP A 206 -0.22 -7.62 -4.89
CA TRP A 206 -0.45 -7.86 -6.32
C TRP A 206 -1.95 -7.80 -6.67
N PRO A 207 -2.87 -8.45 -5.92
CA PRO A 207 -4.31 -8.22 -6.09
C PRO A 207 -4.75 -6.75 -6.09
N ASN A 208 -4.21 -5.91 -5.20
CA ASN A 208 -4.55 -4.48 -5.16
C ASN A 208 -3.94 -3.69 -6.33
N ARG A 209 -2.72 -4.03 -6.76
CA ARG A 209 -2.10 -3.52 -7.99
C ARG A 209 -2.81 -3.99 -9.27
N MET A 210 -3.44 -5.18 -9.28
CA MET A 210 -4.34 -5.63 -10.36
C MET A 210 -5.59 -4.74 -10.46
N TYR A 211 -6.17 -4.32 -9.33
CA TYR A 211 -7.27 -3.35 -9.33
C TYR A 211 -6.84 -1.98 -9.87
N LEU A 212 -5.65 -1.48 -9.50
CA LEU A 212 -5.10 -0.22 -10.05
C LEU A 212 -4.87 -0.29 -11.57
N MET A 213 -4.40 -1.43 -12.10
CA MET A 213 -4.03 -1.59 -13.51
C MET A 213 -5.16 -2.10 -14.42
N THR A 214 -6.18 -2.75 -13.86
CA THR A 214 -7.19 -3.48 -14.64
C THR A 214 -8.62 -3.43 -14.08
N GLY A 215 -8.85 -2.84 -12.90
CA GLY A 215 -10.16 -2.74 -12.29
C GLY A 215 -10.77 -4.05 -11.75
N THR A 216 -10.05 -5.17 -11.78
CA THR A 216 -10.52 -6.49 -11.31
C THR A 216 -9.36 -7.41 -10.91
N ILE A 217 -9.70 -8.57 -10.33
CA ILE A 217 -8.79 -9.71 -10.06
C ILE A 217 -9.25 -11.01 -10.76
N ASP A 218 -10.19 -10.93 -11.70
CA ASP A 218 -10.89 -12.06 -12.34
C ASP A 218 -11.50 -13.03 -11.29
N PRO A 219 -12.51 -12.59 -10.52
CA PRO A 219 -13.10 -13.36 -9.42
C PRO A 219 -13.77 -14.68 -9.86
N LEU A 220 -13.99 -14.87 -11.16
CA LEU A 220 -14.56 -16.08 -11.76
C LEU A 220 -13.48 -17.05 -12.30
N GLY A 221 -12.19 -16.67 -12.26
CA GLY A 221 -11.07 -17.48 -12.77
C GLY A 221 -11.08 -17.74 -14.28
N THR A 222 -11.82 -16.93 -15.04
CA THR A 222 -12.04 -17.11 -16.49
C THR A 222 -10.84 -16.70 -17.35
N GLY A 223 -10.01 -15.80 -16.85
CA GLY A 223 -8.80 -15.26 -17.49
C GLY A 223 -7.53 -15.51 -16.68
N GLY A 224 -7.53 -16.50 -15.79
CA GLY A 224 -6.35 -16.93 -15.03
C GLY A 224 -6.39 -16.66 -13.51
N GLY A 225 -7.35 -15.87 -13.03
CA GLY A 225 -7.57 -15.59 -11.60
C GLY A 225 -8.21 -16.77 -10.84
N PRO A 226 -8.86 -16.51 -9.69
CA PRO A 226 -8.90 -15.24 -8.96
C PRO A 226 -7.54 -14.92 -8.33
N VAL A 227 -7.12 -13.65 -8.39
CA VAL A 227 -5.85 -13.20 -7.80
C VAL A 227 -6.09 -12.70 -6.37
N THR A 228 -5.80 -13.54 -5.37
CA THR A 228 -5.97 -13.22 -3.93
C THR A 228 -4.67 -13.32 -3.11
N SER A 229 -3.53 -13.58 -3.76
CA SER A 229 -2.21 -13.70 -3.11
C SER A 229 -1.08 -13.15 -3.99
N ASN A 230 0.10 -12.92 -3.38
CA ASN A 230 1.33 -12.56 -4.08
C ASN A 230 2.03 -13.79 -4.68
N VAL A 231 1.31 -14.61 -5.47
CA VAL A 231 1.85 -15.85 -6.10
C VAL A 231 1.52 -15.90 -7.60
N VAL A 232 2.56 -16.03 -8.44
CA VAL A 232 2.46 -16.07 -9.91
C VAL A 232 3.37 -17.15 -10.52
N PRO A 233 2.99 -17.75 -11.67
CA PRO A 233 1.66 -17.69 -12.28
C PRO A 233 0.59 -18.24 -11.31
N SER A 234 -0.67 -17.85 -11.52
CA SER A 234 -1.75 -18.10 -10.54
C SER A 234 -1.73 -19.54 -10.00
N PRO A 235 -1.71 -19.74 -8.66
CA PRO A 235 -1.63 -21.08 -8.08
C PRO A 235 -2.88 -21.94 -8.36
N VAL A 236 -3.95 -21.33 -8.89
CA VAL A 236 -5.17 -22.01 -9.33
C VAL A 236 -5.05 -22.52 -10.77
N THR A 237 -4.44 -21.76 -11.68
CA THR A 237 -4.50 -22.02 -13.13
C THR A 237 -3.15 -22.36 -13.79
N GLY A 238 -2.03 -21.97 -13.17
CA GLY A 238 -0.67 -22.14 -13.71
C GLY A 238 -0.39 -21.34 -14.98
N ARG A 239 -1.20 -20.33 -15.31
CA ARG A 239 -1.17 -19.59 -16.58
C ARG A 239 -0.93 -18.09 -16.37
N PRO A 240 -0.46 -17.37 -17.42
CA PRO A 240 -0.52 -15.92 -17.47
C PRO A 240 -1.97 -15.41 -17.44
N TYR A 241 -2.15 -14.14 -17.08
CA TYR A 241 -3.46 -13.50 -17.05
C TYR A 241 -3.89 -13.02 -18.45
N THR A 242 -5.17 -13.20 -18.80
CA THR A 242 -5.68 -12.97 -20.17
C THR A 242 -6.86 -12.00 -20.25
N TRP A 243 -7.35 -11.46 -19.14
CA TRP A 243 -8.27 -10.33 -19.19
C TRP A 243 -7.52 -9.05 -19.58
N LYS A 244 -8.20 -8.17 -20.32
CA LYS A 244 -7.61 -6.93 -20.81
C LYS A 244 -7.32 -5.95 -19.67
N THR A 245 -6.16 -5.32 -19.75
CA THR A 245 -5.66 -4.30 -18.82
C THR A 245 -6.06 -2.89 -19.25
N TYR A 246 -5.99 -1.89 -18.35
CA TYR A 246 -6.29 -0.51 -18.72
C TYR A 246 -5.23 0.11 -19.68
N PRO A 247 -3.91 -0.14 -19.53
CA PRO A 247 -2.91 0.40 -20.47
C PRO A 247 -3.02 -0.17 -21.89
N GLU A 248 -3.52 -1.40 -22.08
CA GLU A 248 -3.91 -1.89 -23.41
C GLU A 248 -5.02 -1.02 -24.03
N ARG A 249 -6.05 -0.66 -23.26
CA ARG A 249 -7.16 0.19 -23.73
C ARG A 249 -6.70 1.61 -24.04
N LEU A 250 -5.77 2.16 -23.26
CA LEU A 250 -5.11 3.43 -23.59
C LEU A 250 -4.32 3.33 -24.90
N THR A 251 -3.60 2.22 -25.11
CA THR A 251 -2.85 1.97 -26.36
C THR A 251 -3.77 1.93 -27.58
N GLU A 252 -4.89 1.21 -27.50
CA GLU A 252 -5.88 1.13 -28.59
C GLU A 252 -6.57 2.46 -28.88
N ALA A 253 -6.78 3.28 -27.86
CA ALA A 253 -7.33 4.63 -27.99
C ALA A 253 -6.30 5.69 -28.46
N GLY A 254 -5.02 5.30 -28.66
CA GLY A 254 -3.94 6.21 -29.03
C GLY A 254 -3.52 7.18 -27.92
N ILE A 255 -3.94 6.94 -26.68
CA ILE A 255 -3.57 7.75 -25.51
C ILE A 255 -2.14 7.40 -25.09
N SER A 256 -1.29 8.40 -24.90
CA SER A 256 0.09 8.18 -24.48
C SER A 256 0.17 7.78 -23.00
N TRP A 257 0.95 6.74 -22.70
CA TRP A 257 1.20 6.29 -21.33
C TRP A 257 2.59 5.65 -21.17
N ARG A 258 3.08 5.51 -19.93
CA ARG A 258 4.34 4.81 -19.59
C ARG A 258 4.37 4.37 -18.12
N ILE A 259 4.98 3.21 -17.85
CA ILE A 259 5.55 2.83 -16.57
C ILE A 259 7.01 3.28 -16.50
N TYR A 260 7.37 3.97 -15.42
CA TYR A 260 8.74 4.27 -15.05
C TYR A 260 9.17 3.29 -13.95
N GLN A 261 10.13 2.42 -14.27
CA GLN A 261 10.68 1.39 -13.39
C GLN A 261 12.19 1.23 -13.62
N GLU A 262 12.88 0.74 -12.59
CA GLU A 262 14.28 0.32 -12.63
C GLU A 262 14.35 -1.23 -12.68
N GLU A 263 15.54 -1.82 -12.65
CA GLU A 263 15.73 -3.30 -12.70
C GLU A 263 15.11 -3.99 -11.47
N ASP A 264 15.17 -3.32 -10.31
CA ASP A 264 14.38 -3.69 -9.14
C ASP A 264 13.01 -3.00 -9.23
N ASP A 265 11.99 -3.76 -9.64
CA ASP A 265 10.58 -3.36 -9.60
C ASP A 265 9.83 -3.92 -8.38
N TYR A 266 10.55 -4.58 -7.46
CA TYR A 266 10.03 -5.34 -6.32
C TYR A 266 8.92 -6.36 -6.65
N GLY A 267 8.83 -6.80 -7.91
CA GLY A 267 7.73 -7.63 -8.41
C GLY A 267 6.41 -6.87 -8.63
N THR A 268 6.36 -5.57 -8.36
CA THR A 268 5.12 -4.78 -8.28
C THR A 268 4.56 -4.30 -9.61
N ASN A 269 5.31 -4.38 -10.72
CA ASN A 269 4.74 -4.23 -12.06
C ASN A 269 3.98 -5.50 -12.44
N VAL A 270 2.69 -5.55 -12.08
CA VAL A 270 1.82 -6.70 -12.33
C VAL A 270 1.54 -6.98 -13.82
N LEU A 271 1.82 -6.03 -14.73
CA LEU A 271 1.54 -6.22 -16.17
C LEU A 271 2.39 -7.34 -16.79
N LYS A 272 3.60 -7.58 -16.27
CA LYS A 272 4.49 -8.67 -16.74
C LYS A 272 3.92 -10.09 -16.53
N PHE A 273 2.83 -10.21 -15.77
CA PHE A 273 2.12 -11.47 -15.53
C PHE A 273 1.00 -11.75 -16.55
N PHE A 274 0.72 -10.82 -17.47
CA PHE A 274 -0.31 -10.96 -18.50
C PHE A 274 0.24 -11.48 -19.83
N GLU A 275 -0.54 -12.31 -20.52
CA GLU A 275 -0.18 -12.91 -21.82
C GLU A 275 0.15 -11.86 -22.88
N ALA A 276 -0.62 -10.76 -22.94
CA ALA A 276 -0.41 -9.67 -23.88
C ALA A 276 0.96 -9.00 -23.75
N TYR A 277 1.53 -8.97 -22.54
CA TYR A 277 2.83 -8.37 -22.26
C TYR A 277 3.96 -9.39 -22.40
N GLN A 278 3.73 -10.65 -22.02
CA GLN A 278 4.70 -11.73 -22.26
C GLN A 278 4.88 -12.04 -23.76
N ALA A 279 3.86 -11.77 -24.57
CA ALA A 279 3.93 -11.83 -26.04
C ALA A 279 4.46 -10.53 -26.69
N ALA A 280 4.55 -9.42 -25.95
CA ALA A 280 5.01 -8.13 -26.47
C ALA A 280 6.51 -8.17 -26.80
N LYS A 281 6.89 -7.51 -27.89
CA LYS A 281 8.28 -7.52 -28.40
C LYS A 281 8.87 -6.10 -28.41
N PRO A 282 10.21 -5.96 -28.32
CA PRO A 282 10.89 -4.67 -28.50
C PRO A 282 10.38 -3.91 -29.74
N GLY A 283 10.15 -2.60 -29.57
CA GLY A 283 9.51 -1.73 -30.57
C GLY A 283 7.97 -1.76 -30.59
N SER A 284 7.31 -2.67 -29.85
CA SER A 284 5.84 -2.63 -29.67
C SER A 284 5.44 -1.74 -28.50
N ALA A 285 4.30 -1.04 -28.60
CA ALA A 285 3.87 -0.06 -27.60
C ALA A 285 3.69 -0.65 -26.19
N LEU A 286 3.22 -1.90 -26.06
CA LEU A 286 3.11 -2.58 -24.75
C LEU A 286 4.49 -2.85 -24.13
N TYR A 287 5.48 -3.27 -24.94
CA TYR A 287 6.83 -3.49 -24.46
C TYR A 287 7.51 -2.17 -24.06
N GLU A 288 7.51 -1.18 -24.96
CA GLU A 288 8.21 0.10 -24.76
C GLU A 288 7.65 0.95 -23.61
N ASN A 289 6.37 0.75 -23.25
CA ASN A 289 5.71 1.51 -22.19
C ASN A 289 5.52 0.72 -20.88
N ALA A 290 5.63 -0.61 -20.83
CA ALA A 290 5.49 -1.38 -19.58
C ALA A 290 6.66 -2.30 -19.22
N LEU A 291 7.54 -2.67 -20.15
CA LEU A 291 8.61 -3.65 -19.93
C LEU A 291 10.02 -3.06 -20.04
N THR A 292 10.18 -1.93 -20.72
CA THR A 292 11.47 -1.23 -20.78
C THR A 292 11.96 -0.82 -19.39
N ILE A 293 13.12 -1.35 -19.00
CA ILE A 293 13.85 -0.94 -17.80
C ILE A 293 14.58 0.38 -18.07
N TYR A 294 14.53 1.31 -17.11
CA TYR A 294 15.22 2.60 -17.20
C TYR A 294 16.32 2.75 -16.14
N PRO A 295 17.33 3.61 -16.39
CA PRO A 295 18.22 4.03 -15.33
C PRO A 295 17.48 4.89 -14.28
N PRO A 296 18.05 5.05 -13.08
CA PRO A 296 17.58 6.02 -12.08
C PRO A 296 17.36 7.43 -12.64
N ASP A 297 16.50 8.19 -11.98
CA ASP A 297 16.08 9.55 -12.33
C ASP A 297 15.43 9.72 -13.72
N ARG A 298 15.06 8.65 -14.43
CA ARG A 298 14.47 8.78 -15.78
C ARG A 298 13.12 9.48 -15.79
N PHE A 299 12.26 9.24 -14.80
CA PHE A 299 11.02 10.00 -14.62
C PHE A 299 11.34 11.49 -14.42
N GLU A 300 12.24 11.80 -13.49
CA GLU A 300 12.67 13.16 -13.20
C GLU A 300 13.27 13.85 -14.44
N TRP A 301 13.99 13.13 -15.29
CA TRP A 301 14.50 13.66 -16.56
C TRP A 301 13.38 13.93 -17.58
N ASP A 302 12.43 13.00 -17.79
CA ASP A 302 11.30 13.24 -18.70
C ASP A 302 10.44 14.42 -18.20
N ALA A 303 10.17 14.52 -16.88
CA ALA A 303 9.42 15.61 -16.27
C ALA A 303 10.08 16.98 -16.48
N ARG A 304 11.36 17.13 -16.12
CA ARG A 304 12.10 18.40 -16.27
C ARG A 304 12.21 18.88 -17.72
N HIS A 305 12.04 18.00 -18.71
CA HIS A 305 12.06 18.34 -20.13
C HIS A 305 10.67 18.35 -20.81
N GLY A 306 9.58 18.19 -20.05
CA GLY A 306 8.22 18.22 -20.61
C GLY A 306 7.90 17.02 -21.52
N ARG A 307 8.43 15.84 -21.19
CA ARG A 307 8.32 14.59 -21.98
C ARG A 307 7.46 13.51 -21.32
N LEU A 308 6.74 13.83 -20.25
CA LEU A 308 5.79 12.87 -19.67
C LEU A 308 4.65 12.59 -20.65
N PRO A 309 4.17 11.34 -20.76
CA PRO A 309 2.92 11.02 -21.46
C PRO A 309 1.69 11.53 -20.69
N MET A 310 0.49 11.33 -21.24
CA MET A 310 -0.75 11.67 -20.55
C MET A 310 -0.96 10.85 -19.27
N VAL A 311 -0.54 9.58 -19.24
CA VAL A 311 -0.63 8.72 -18.04
C VAL A 311 0.74 8.12 -17.69
N SER A 312 1.33 8.54 -16.57
CA SER A 312 2.60 8.03 -16.08
C SER A 312 2.39 7.21 -14.80
N TRP A 313 2.73 5.93 -14.79
CA TRP A 313 2.86 5.15 -13.56
C TRP A 313 4.32 5.12 -13.10
N ILE A 314 4.56 5.19 -11.79
CA ILE A 314 5.89 5.05 -11.19
C ILE A 314 5.89 3.80 -10.32
N ILE A 315 6.85 2.91 -10.58
CA ILE A 315 7.15 1.75 -9.75
C ILE A 315 8.42 2.07 -8.93
N PRO A 316 8.36 2.05 -7.59
CA PRO A 316 9.53 2.21 -6.75
C PRO A 316 10.40 0.94 -6.76
N THR A 317 11.70 1.10 -6.52
CA THR A 317 12.55 -0.03 -6.11
C THR A 317 12.15 -0.51 -4.71
N SER A 318 12.54 -1.74 -4.35
CA SER A 318 12.26 -2.32 -3.03
C SER A 318 12.63 -1.38 -1.87
N GLY A 319 13.86 -0.86 -1.88
CA GLY A 319 14.37 0.08 -0.87
C GLY A 319 13.69 1.46 -0.84
N GLN A 320 12.80 1.77 -1.79
CA GLN A 320 12.09 3.05 -1.92
C GLN A 320 10.57 2.91 -1.79
N SER A 321 10.05 1.68 -1.76
CA SER A 321 8.60 1.40 -1.78
C SER A 321 7.90 1.69 -0.46
N GLU A 322 8.64 1.71 0.65
CA GLU A 322 8.16 1.70 2.04
C GLU A 322 7.67 0.32 2.56
N HIS A 323 7.61 -0.77 1.77
CA HIS A 323 7.23 -2.11 2.28
C HIS A 323 8.08 -2.46 3.52
N PRO A 324 7.52 -2.84 4.68
CA PRO A 324 8.34 -3.12 5.86
C PRO A 324 9.32 -4.29 5.60
N ALA A 325 10.59 -4.21 5.99
CA ALA A 325 11.21 -3.25 6.88
C ALA A 325 11.89 -2.04 6.19
N TYR A 326 11.54 -1.71 4.94
CA TYR A 326 12.06 -0.52 4.25
C TYR A 326 11.49 0.78 4.82
N LEU A 327 12.35 1.80 4.85
CA LEU A 327 12.16 2.97 5.70
C LEU A 327 11.14 3.96 5.11
N PRO A 328 10.14 4.43 5.89
CA PRO A 328 9.30 5.58 5.52
C PRO A 328 10.09 6.80 5.03
N ALA A 329 11.24 7.08 5.65
CA ALA A 329 12.12 8.17 5.24
C ALA A 329 12.78 7.97 3.85
N SER A 330 12.93 6.72 3.38
CA SER A 330 13.46 6.41 2.05
C SER A 330 12.41 6.71 0.97
N GLY A 331 11.18 6.21 1.14
CA GLY A 331 10.07 6.49 0.23
C GLY A 331 9.66 7.96 0.22
N ALA A 332 9.66 8.62 1.38
CA ALA A 332 9.53 10.08 1.46
C ALA A 332 10.56 10.81 0.60
N ASN A 333 11.82 10.36 0.61
CA ASN A 333 12.88 10.96 -0.20
C ASN A 333 12.75 10.64 -1.70
N PHE A 334 12.29 9.45 -2.06
CA PHE A 334 11.97 9.08 -3.45
C PHE A 334 10.81 9.93 -4.00
N LEU A 335 9.68 9.95 -3.31
CA LEU A 335 8.51 10.74 -3.69
C LEU A 335 8.85 12.25 -3.77
N ALA A 336 9.67 12.75 -2.85
CA ALA A 336 10.17 14.12 -2.89
C ALA A 336 10.94 14.47 -4.19
N SER A 337 11.81 13.59 -4.71
CA SER A 337 12.53 13.88 -5.96
C SER A 337 11.59 13.89 -7.18
N LYS A 338 10.58 13.02 -7.20
CA LYS A 338 9.57 12.96 -8.28
C LYS A 338 8.70 14.21 -8.29
N LEU A 339 8.18 14.63 -7.14
CA LEU A 339 7.37 15.85 -7.02
C LEU A 339 8.19 17.12 -7.32
N GLU A 340 9.44 17.18 -6.88
CA GLU A 340 10.37 18.28 -7.20
C GLU A 340 10.62 18.40 -8.70
N ALA A 341 10.87 17.29 -9.39
CA ALA A 341 11.15 17.31 -10.83
C ALA A 341 9.94 17.75 -11.68
N VAL A 342 8.72 17.43 -11.26
CA VAL A 342 7.49 17.98 -11.86
C VAL A 342 7.38 19.48 -11.56
N ALA A 343 7.57 19.89 -10.31
CA ALA A 343 7.44 21.30 -9.90
C ALA A 343 8.54 22.23 -10.47
N GLN A 344 9.72 21.70 -10.79
CA GLN A 344 10.80 22.45 -11.47
C GLN A 344 10.40 22.89 -12.88
N ASN A 345 9.50 22.17 -13.54
CA ASN A 345 8.93 22.53 -14.82
C ASN A 345 7.54 23.17 -14.60
N ARG A 346 7.49 24.50 -14.46
CA ARG A 346 6.23 25.21 -14.11
C ARG A 346 5.10 24.99 -15.12
N ASP A 347 5.41 24.82 -16.41
CA ASP A 347 4.41 24.56 -17.43
C ASP A 347 3.78 23.17 -17.26
N LEU A 348 4.62 22.14 -17.06
CA LEU A 348 4.16 20.78 -16.72
C LEU A 348 3.37 20.75 -15.42
N TRP A 349 3.92 21.34 -14.34
CA TRP A 349 3.23 21.44 -13.04
C TRP A 349 1.82 22.02 -13.19
N SER A 350 1.69 23.09 -13.98
CA SER A 350 0.42 23.80 -14.18
C SER A 350 -0.71 22.99 -14.84
N LYS A 351 -0.37 21.79 -15.35
CA LYS A 351 -1.21 20.85 -16.12
C LYS A 351 -1.28 19.44 -15.50
N THR A 352 -0.63 19.21 -14.35
CA THR A 352 -0.42 17.87 -13.79
C THR A 352 -1.31 17.56 -12.60
N VAL A 353 -1.85 16.34 -12.54
CA VAL A 353 -2.38 15.73 -11.32
C VAL A 353 -1.46 14.57 -10.91
N PHE A 354 -0.76 14.71 -9.78
CA PHE A 354 0.08 13.65 -9.23
C PHE A 354 -0.70 12.95 -8.10
N ILE A 355 -1.03 11.69 -8.29
CA ILE A 355 -1.73 10.81 -7.35
C ILE A 355 -0.68 9.98 -6.63
N VAL A 356 -0.63 10.11 -5.31
CA VAL A 356 0.08 9.18 -4.43
C VAL A 356 -0.97 8.33 -3.74
N ASN A 357 -0.81 7.01 -3.77
CA ASN A 357 -1.59 6.08 -2.96
C ASN A 357 -0.67 4.96 -2.45
N TYR A 358 -1.22 4.08 -1.63
CA TYR A 358 -0.58 2.85 -1.15
C TYR A 358 -1.40 1.66 -1.66
N ASP A 359 -0.76 0.50 -1.83
CA ASP A 359 -1.37 -0.73 -2.33
C ASP A 359 -2.36 -1.33 -1.32
N GLU A 360 -1.93 -1.58 -0.09
CA GLU A 360 -2.76 -2.01 1.04
C GLU A 360 -2.07 -1.65 2.38
N ASN A 361 -2.49 -2.25 3.50
CA ASN A 361 -2.19 -1.76 4.85
C ASN A 361 -1.09 -2.50 5.64
N ASP A 362 -0.40 -3.48 5.08
CA ASP A 362 0.55 -4.43 5.70
C ASP A 362 -0.09 -5.36 6.75
N GLY A 363 -1.39 -5.27 7.00
CA GLY A 363 -2.00 -5.82 8.21
C GLY A 363 -1.90 -4.86 9.42
N LEU A 364 -1.50 -3.61 9.20
CA LEU A 364 -1.57 -2.55 10.22
C LEU A 364 -3.03 -2.09 10.37
N PHE A 365 -3.45 -1.87 11.61
CA PHE A 365 -4.82 -1.57 12.02
C PHE A 365 -5.37 -0.27 11.43
N ASP A 366 -6.67 -0.24 11.13
CA ASP A 366 -7.44 0.99 10.94
C ASP A 366 -8.85 0.87 11.55
N HIS A 367 -9.33 1.92 12.20
CA HIS A 367 -10.62 1.89 12.90
C HIS A 367 -11.85 1.91 11.99
N VAL A 368 -11.70 2.27 10.72
CA VAL A 368 -12.83 2.42 9.79
C VAL A 368 -13.15 1.11 9.10
N VAL A 369 -14.31 0.54 9.45
CA VAL A 369 -14.95 -0.53 8.69
C VAL A 369 -15.10 -0.09 7.22
N PRO A 370 -14.57 -0.84 6.25
CA PRO A 370 -14.62 -0.44 4.85
C PRO A 370 -15.98 -0.73 4.20
N PRO A 371 -16.27 -0.15 3.02
CA PRO A 371 -17.50 -0.44 2.28
C PRO A 371 -17.49 -1.87 1.76
N LEU A 372 -18.36 -2.73 2.31
CA LEU A 372 -18.47 -4.13 1.89
C LEU A 372 -19.70 -4.37 0.98
N PRO A 373 -19.60 -5.29 0.00
CA PRO A 373 -20.67 -5.56 -0.95
C PRO A 373 -21.79 -6.39 -0.28
N PRO A 374 -23.07 -6.12 -0.58
CA PRO A 374 -24.17 -6.99 -0.17
C PRO A 374 -23.98 -8.42 -0.69
N ALA A 375 -24.45 -9.42 0.06
CA ALA A 375 -24.23 -10.83 -0.26
C ALA A 375 -24.70 -11.19 -1.68
N GLY A 376 -23.84 -11.87 -2.45
CA GLY A 376 -24.14 -12.27 -3.83
C GLY A 376 -24.02 -11.16 -4.88
N THR A 377 -23.42 -10.01 -4.54
CA THR A 377 -23.08 -8.97 -5.54
C THR A 377 -22.16 -9.54 -6.62
N ALA A 378 -22.60 -9.49 -7.88
CA ALA A 378 -21.87 -10.07 -9.00
C ALA A 378 -20.49 -9.43 -9.18
N GLY A 379 -19.45 -10.26 -9.22
CA GLY A 379 -18.05 -9.84 -9.39
C GLY A 379 -17.37 -9.28 -8.14
N GLU A 380 -18.02 -9.33 -6.96
CA GLU A 380 -17.47 -8.78 -5.70
C GLU A 380 -17.33 -9.82 -4.58
N PHE A 381 -17.33 -11.11 -4.93
CA PHE A 381 -17.06 -12.23 -4.02
C PHE A 381 -16.09 -13.22 -4.68
N VAL A 382 -15.26 -13.88 -3.88
CA VAL A 382 -14.36 -14.97 -4.32
C VAL A 382 -14.50 -16.15 -3.38
N GLN A 383 -14.66 -17.34 -3.97
CA GLN A 383 -14.59 -18.62 -3.26
C GLN A 383 -13.22 -19.26 -3.48
N VAL A 384 -12.32 -19.11 -2.50
CA VAL A 384 -11.03 -19.83 -2.49
C VAL A 384 -11.24 -21.26 -1.96
N SER A 385 -10.56 -22.25 -2.53
CA SER A 385 -10.68 -23.65 -2.09
C SER A 385 -10.32 -23.81 -0.61
N GLY A 386 -11.21 -24.44 0.17
CA GLY A 386 -11.04 -24.59 1.62
C GLY A 386 -11.40 -23.35 2.46
N GLN A 387 -11.82 -22.25 1.84
CA GLN A 387 -12.24 -21.02 2.51
C GLN A 387 -13.74 -20.72 2.28
N PRO A 388 -14.35 -19.82 3.07
CA PRO A 388 -15.67 -19.28 2.76
C PRO A 388 -15.70 -18.52 1.42
N ASN A 389 -16.90 -18.32 0.87
CA ASN A 389 -17.10 -17.34 -0.20
C ASN A 389 -17.12 -15.93 0.41
N TRP A 390 -15.96 -15.27 0.42
CA TRP A 390 -15.75 -13.97 1.05
C TRP A 390 -15.94 -12.81 0.07
N PRO A 391 -16.32 -11.61 0.55
CA PRO A 391 -16.38 -10.41 -0.28
C PRO A 391 -14.97 -10.03 -0.75
N ILE A 392 -14.83 -9.27 -1.84
CA ILE A 392 -13.48 -8.84 -2.27
C ILE A 392 -12.98 -7.65 -1.46
N GLY A 393 -13.81 -6.63 -1.31
CA GLY A 393 -13.47 -5.34 -0.71
C GLY A 393 -14.59 -4.33 -0.95
N GLY A 394 -14.43 -3.04 -0.65
CA GLY A 394 -13.17 -2.34 -0.34
C GLY A 394 -12.43 -2.91 0.86
N GLY A 395 -11.10 -2.83 0.78
CA GLY A 395 -10.20 -3.18 1.85
C GLY A 395 -9.99 -2.04 2.85
N VAL A 396 -8.99 -2.21 3.70
CA VAL A 396 -8.64 -1.27 4.78
C VAL A 396 -8.31 0.12 4.22
N ARG A 397 -8.50 1.18 5.01
CA ARG A 397 -8.08 2.52 4.58
C ARG A 397 -6.57 2.61 4.46
N VAL A 398 -6.12 3.31 3.42
CA VAL A 398 -4.70 3.58 3.14
C VAL A 398 -4.50 5.07 2.83
N PRO A 399 -3.30 5.65 3.05
CA PRO A 399 -3.04 7.04 2.69
C PRO A 399 -3.20 7.28 1.18
N ALA A 400 -3.85 8.38 0.80
CA ALA A 400 -3.85 8.85 -0.58
C ALA A 400 -3.83 10.38 -0.67
N PHE A 401 -2.95 10.91 -1.52
CA PHE A 401 -2.70 12.34 -1.69
C PHE A 401 -2.87 12.72 -3.16
N ILE A 402 -3.56 13.82 -3.42
CA ILE A 402 -3.68 14.41 -4.76
C ILE A 402 -2.85 15.70 -4.77
N VAL A 403 -1.64 15.64 -5.33
CA VAL A 403 -0.64 16.72 -5.36
C VAL A 403 -0.68 17.41 -6.72
N SER A 404 -1.13 18.67 -6.74
CA SER A 404 -1.48 19.36 -7.98
C SER A 404 -1.66 20.87 -7.74
N PRO A 405 -1.50 21.76 -8.74
CA PRO A 405 -1.86 23.17 -8.62
C PRO A 405 -3.31 23.41 -8.16
N TRP A 406 -4.26 22.52 -8.45
CA TRP A 406 -5.66 22.67 -8.03
C TRP A 406 -5.95 22.17 -6.60
N THR A 407 -4.99 21.58 -5.90
CA THR A 407 -5.20 20.96 -4.58
C THR A 407 -4.46 21.64 -3.42
N VAL A 408 -3.73 22.73 -3.68
CA VAL A 408 -3.05 23.53 -2.66
C VAL A 408 -4.03 24.14 -1.64
N GLY A 409 -3.87 23.81 -0.36
CA GLY A 409 -4.61 24.41 0.76
C GLY A 409 -4.78 23.54 2.01
N GLY A 410 -4.41 22.25 1.99
CA GLY A 410 -4.62 21.32 3.09
C GLY A 410 -6.07 20.86 3.22
N TYR A 411 -6.61 20.27 2.14
CA TYR A 411 -8.00 19.81 2.09
C TYR A 411 -8.08 18.33 2.48
N VAL A 412 -9.18 17.96 3.14
CA VAL A 412 -9.52 16.56 3.39
C VAL A 412 -10.72 16.19 2.52
N ALA A 413 -10.55 15.22 1.63
CA ALA A 413 -11.59 14.65 0.80
C ALA A 413 -12.16 13.40 1.49
N THR A 414 -13.43 13.48 1.86
CA THR A 414 -14.14 12.49 2.71
C THR A 414 -15.11 11.62 1.90
N GLU A 415 -14.99 11.62 0.58
CA GLU A 415 -15.73 10.72 -0.32
C GLU A 415 -15.01 9.38 -0.38
N GLN A 416 -15.75 8.29 -0.50
CA GLN A 416 -15.18 6.95 -0.55
C GLN A 416 -14.47 6.73 -1.89
N PHE A 417 -13.23 6.27 -1.83
CA PHE A 417 -12.40 5.98 -3.01
C PHE A 417 -11.69 4.63 -2.85
N ASP A 418 -11.33 4.01 -3.97
CA ASP A 418 -10.42 2.85 -4.01
C ASP A 418 -9.47 2.95 -5.23
N HIS A 419 -8.68 1.91 -5.56
CA HIS A 419 -7.81 1.98 -6.75
C HIS A 419 -8.59 2.06 -8.06
N THR A 420 -9.85 1.61 -8.11
CA THR A 420 -10.71 1.83 -9.28
C THR A 420 -11.11 3.30 -9.43
N SER A 421 -11.11 4.10 -8.37
CA SER A 421 -11.28 5.56 -8.46
C SER A 421 -10.19 6.25 -9.29
N VAL A 422 -8.96 5.71 -9.31
CA VAL A 422 -7.89 6.19 -10.20
C VAL A 422 -8.22 5.89 -11.66
N LEU A 423 -8.73 4.69 -11.96
CA LEU A 423 -9.15 4.34 -13.32
C LEU A 423 -10.38 5.16 -13.75
N GLN A 424 -11.40 5.30 -12.89
CA GLN A 424 -12.57 6.16 -13.13
C GLN A 424 -12.17 7.62 -13.38
N PHE A 425 -11.16 8.15 -12.67
CA PHE A 425 -10.59 9.47 -12.96
C PHE A 425 -9.98 9.55 -14.36
N LEU A 426 -9.25 8.52 -14.79
CA LEU A 426 -8.71 8.46 -16.15
C LEU A 426 -9.82 8.35 -17.20
N GLU A 427 -10.94 7.65 -16.95
CA GLU A 427 -12.10 7.64 -17.86
C GLU A 427 -12.63 9.05 -18.13
N ARG A 428 -12.64 9.92 -17.09
CA ARG A 428 -13.11 11.32 -17.21
C ARG A 428 -12.22 12.20 -18.08
N LEU A 429 -10.93 11.89 -18.17
CA LEU A 429 -9.95 12.66 -18.94
C LEU A 429 -9.79 12.13 -20.37
N THR A 430 -9.73 10.80 -20.53
CA THR A 430 -9.42 10.15 -21.80
C THR A 430 -10.64 9.74 -22.61
N GLY A 431 -11.81 9.58 -21.96
CA GLY A 431 -12.98 8.93 -22.54
C GLY A 431 -12.86 7.39 -22.66
N VAL A 432 -11.73 6.80 -22.27
CA VAL A 432 -11.48 5.36 -22.35
C VAL A 432 -12.09 4.67 -21.13
N ARG A 433 -13.14 3.87 -21.33
CA ARG A 433 -13.83 3.16 -20.25
C ARG A 433 -13.15 1.85 -19.89
N GLU A 434 -13.06 1.55 -18.60
CA GLU A 434 -12.68 0.24 -18.04
C GLU A 434 -13.95 -0.60 -17.75
N PRO A 435 -14.38 -1.50 -18.65
CA PRO A 435 -15.53 -2.36 -18.41
C PRO A 435 -15.36 -3.37 -17.26
N ASN A 436 -14.14 -3.63 -16.80
CA ASN A 436 -13.87 -4.58 -15.72
C ASN A 436 -14.36 -4.09 -14.34
N ILE A 437 -14.42 -2.77 -14.10
CA ILE A 437 -14.87 -2.20 -12.82
C ILE A 437 -16.37 -2.45 -12.66
N THR A 438 -16.74 -3.16 -11.60
CA THR A 438 -18.11 -3.61 -11.36
C THR A 438 -19.09 -2.46 -11.16
N ASP A 439 -20.35 -2.78 -11.44
CA ASP A 439 -21.51 -1.93 -11.23
C ASP A 439 -21.66 -1.49 -9.76
N TRP A 440 -21.19 -2.29 -8.81
CA TRP A 440 -21.18 -1.95 -7.38
C TRP A 440 -20.06 -0.95 -7.03
N ARG A 441 -18.83 -1.15 -7.53
CA ARG A 441 -17.72 -0.19 -7.27
C ARG A 441 -18.03 1.18 -7.82
N ARG A 442 -18.60 1.28 -9.03
CA ARG A 442 -19.02 2.55 -9.66
C ARG A 442 -20.14 3.29 -8.92
N ARG A 443 -20.80 2.65 -7.96
CA ARG A 443 -21.80 3.27 -7.06
C ARG A 443 -21.27 3.54 -5.65
N THR A 444 -20.18 2.89 -5.27
CA THR A 444 -19.60 2.93 -3.92
C THR A 444 -18.40 3.87 -3.84
N PHE A 445 -17.56 3.88 -4.88
CA PHE A 445 -16.30 4.62 -4.93
C PHE A 445 -16.34 5.70 -6.02
N GLY A 446 -16.00 6.93 -5.65
CA GLY A 446 -16.02 8.10 -6.53
C GLY A 446 -14.93 8.09 -7.60
N ASP A 447 -14.91 9.12 -8.44
CA ASP A 447 -14.00 9.27 -9.60
C ASP A 447 -12.81 10.23 -9.35
N LEU A 448 -12.45 10.43 -8.07
CA LEU A 448 -11.48 11.42 -7.55
C LEU A 448 -11.76 12.90 -7.93
N THR A 449 -12.75 13.23 -8.75
CA THR A 449 -12.93 14.62 -9.23
C THR A 449 -13.28 15.61 -8.11
N SER A 450 -13.91 15.14 -7.03
CA SER A 450 -14.22 15.95 -5.84
C SER A 450 -12.99 16.27 -4.96
N ALA A 451 -11.92 15.49 -5.08
CA ALA A 451 -10.65 15.75 -4.41
C ALA A 451 -9.91 16.94 -5.05
N LEU A 452 -10.15 17.20 -6.35
CA LEU A 452 -9.59 18.32 -7.10
C LEU A 452 -10.31 19.64 -6.77
N GLY A 453 -9.55 20.61 -6.26
CA GLY A 453 -10.07 21.89 -5.77
C GLY A 453 -10.33 22.94 -6.85
N PHE A 454 -10.78 22.55 -8.04
CA PHE A 454 -10.89 23.39 -9.25
C PHE A 454 -11.55 24.79 -9.07
N SER A 455 -12.48 24.93 -8.12
CA SER A 455 -13.19 26.17 -7.80
C SER A 455 -12.75 26.84 -6.49
N ARG A 456 -11.80 26.26 -5.74
CA ARG A 456 -11.40 26.71 -4.40
C ARG A 456 -10.58 28.01 -4.48
N GLY A 457 -10.90 28.96 -3.60
CA GLY A 457 -10.59 30.38 -3.83
C GLY A 457 -9.50 31.03 -2.96
N LYS A 458 -8.91 30.31 -1.99
CA LYS A 458 -7.87 30.85 -1.09
C LYS A 458 -6.91 29.75 -0.63
N ALA A 459 -5.61 29.99 -0.73
CA ALA A 459 -4.61 29.23 0.02
C ALA A 459 -4.76 29.49 1.52
N SER A 460 -4.46 28.49 2.34
CA SER A 460 -4.07 28.71 3.73
C SER A 460 -2.61 29.19 3.77
N THR A 461 -2.26 30.07 4.70
CA THR A 461 -0.88 30.60 4.76
C THR A 461 0.06 29.55 5.35
N PHE A 462 1.06 29.11 4.59
CA PHE A 462 2.19 28.32 5.05
C PHE A 462 3.42 29.23 5.18
N PRO A 463 4.10 29.18 6.34
CA PRO A 463 5.38 28.46 6.31
C PRO A 463 5.62 27.60 7.55
N ARG A 464 6.26 26.44 7.35
CA ARG A 464 6.97 25.68 8.39
C ARG A 464 8.27 25.11 7.77
N THR A 465 9.28 24.90 8.61
CA THR A 465 10.68 24.68 8.23
C THR A 465 11.19 23.37 8.82
N LEU A 466 11.96 22.54 8.11
CA LEU A 466 12.83 21.48 8.67
C LEU A 466 13.86 21.01 7.59
N PRO A 467 14.73 20.01 7.84
CA PRO A 467 15.69 19.49 6.85
C PRO A 467 15.08 18.97 5.54
N PRO A 468 15.91 18.90 4.46
CA PRO A 468 15.60 18.10 3.28
C PRO A 468 15.39 16.62 3.62
N THR A 469 14.52 15.93 2.88
CA THR A 469 14.19 14.50 3.04
C THR A 469 15.41 13.58 3.05
N ILE A 470 16.45 13.90 2.28
CA ILE A 470 17.70 13.12 2.26
C ILE A 470 18.43 13.15 3.62
N GLY A 471 18.27 14.20 4.41
CA GLY A 471 18.78 14.27 5.79
C GLY A 471 17.95 13.45 6.77
N GLU A 472 16.63 13.38 6.56
CA GLU A 472 15.73 12.49 7.31
C GLU A 472 16.06 11.01 7.02
N PHE A 473 16.30 10.66 5.74
CA PHE A 473 16.73 9.32 5.32
C PHE A 473 18.04 8.88 5.99
N TRP A 474 19.12 9.68 5.88
CA TRP A 474 20.40 9.30 6.49
C TRP A 474 20.35 9.24 8.02
N ARG A 475 19.44 9.99 8.65
CA ARG A 475 19.19 9.85 10.09
C ARG A 475 18.42 8.57 10.39
N ALA A 476 17.36 8.26 9.65
CA ALA A 476 16.56 7.04 9.82
C ALA A 476 17.40 5.76 9.64
N GLU A 477 18.28 5.71 8.62
CA GLU A 477 19.29 4.65 8.45
C GLU A 477 20.14 4.45 9.71
N ARG A 478 20.68 5.54 10.27
CA ARG A 478 21.47 5.50 11.51
C ARG A 478 20.62 5.10 12.72
N GLU A 479 19.39 5.60 12.83
CA GLU A 479 18.46 5.31 13.92
C GLU A 479 18.11 3.81 13.93
N VAL A 480 17.80 3.21 12.77
CA VAL A 480 17.59 1.76 12.60
C VAL A 480 18.82 0.94 13.01
N GLN A 481 20.03 1.39 12.63
CA GLN A 481 21.28 0.67 12.92
C GLN A 481 21.79 0.83 14.35
N THR A 482 21.27 1.77 15.16
CA THR A 482 21.86 2.12 16.47
C THR A 482 20.88 2.23 17.64
N LEU A 483 19.57 2.23 17.41
CA LEU A 483 18.54 2.22 18.46
C LEU A 483 18.00 0.80 18.68
N PRO A 484 17.50 0.46 19.88
CA PRO A 484 16.88 -0.84 20.13
C PRO A 484 15.57 -1.00 19.32
N PRO A 485 15.14 -2.24 19.03
CA PRO A 485 13.80 -2.45 18.47
C PRO A 485 12.71 -1.94 19.43
N PRO A 486 11.53 -1.56 18.89
CA PRO A 486 10.34 -1.35 19.71
C PRO A 486 10.03 -2.52 20.64
N THR A 487 9.25 -2.25 21.68
CA THR A 487 8.77 -3.26 22.63
C THR A 487 7.27 -3.15 22.79
N MET A 488 6.59 -4.29 22.91
CA MET A 488 5.15 -4.37 23.11
C MET A 488 4.71 -3.50 24.31
N PRO A 489 3.64 -2.70 24.19
CA PRO A 489 3.05 -1.98 25.31
C PRO A 489 2.68 -2.89 26.48
N GLY A 490 3.00 -2.43 27.70
CA GLY A 490 2.66 -3.11 28.94
C GLY A 490 1.26 -2.78 29.46
N ALA A 491 1.13 -2.73 30.79
CA ALA A 491 -0.08 -2.32 31.51
C ALA A 491 -0.25 -0.79 31.57
N ASN A 492 -1.46 -0.32 31.87
CA ASN A 492 -1.82 1.10 32.00
C ASN A 492 -1.64 1.91 30.70
N GLN A 493 -2.02 1.31 29.56
CA GLN A 493 -1.95 1.98 28.26
C GLN A 493 -2.81 3.25 28.22
N SER A 494 -2.32 4.27 27.50
CA SER A 494 -3.08 5.49 27.21
C SER A 494 -3.64 5.46 25.79
N PRO A 495 -4.89 5.86 25.54
CA PRO A 495 -5.42 5.98 24.18
C PRO A 495 -4.60 6.94 23.30
N PRO A 496 -4.48 6.67 22.00
CA PRO A 496 -3.77 7.54 21.05
C PRO A 496 -4.38 8.94 21.00
N VAL A 497 -3.54 9.97 20.82
CA VAL A 497 -3.95 11.37 20.84
C VAL A 497 -3.87 11.97 19.44
N GLN A 498 -5.03 12.27 18.85
CA GLN A 498 -5.06 13.06 17.61
C GLN A 498 -4.71 14.53 17.88
N GLU A 499 -3.90 15.13 17.01
CA GLU A 499 -3.51 16.54 17.10
C GLU A 499 -4.75 17.45 17.16
N ARG A 500 -4.79 18.35 18.15
CA ARG A 500 -5.84 19.38 18.22
C ARG A 500 -5.77 20.28 16.99
N ARG A 501 -6.90 20.45 16.29
CA ARG A 501 -7.07 21.31 15.10
C ARG A 501 -6.52 22.73 15.33
N ARG A 502 -5.26 22.96 14.92
CA ARG A 502 -4.59 24.30 14.97
C ARG A 502 -5.23 25.32 14.00
N ARG A 503 -5.99 24.83 13.01
CA ARG A 503 -6.89 25.59 12.12
C ARG A 503 -8.11 24.72 11.79
N ARG A 504 -9.20 25.33 11.31
CA ARG A 504 -10.23 24.59 10.59
C ARG A 504 -9.68 24.21 9.21
N LEU A 505 -9.40 22.93 8.97
CA LEU A 505 -9.32 22.42 7.59
C LEU A 505 -10.70 22.58 6.94
N PRO A 506 -10.80 22.94 5.64
CA PRO A 506 -12.09 23.07 4.95
C PRO A 506 -12.79 21.71 4.83
N TRP A 507 -13.74 21.45 5.71
CA TRP A 507 -14.59 20.26 5.70
C TRP A 507 -15.73 20.45 4.69
N ASN A 508 -15.88 19.53 3.74
CA ASN A 508 -16.90 19.60 2.68
C ASN A 508 -17.88 18.41 2.74
N PRO A 509 -18.92 18.47 3.58
CA PRO A 509 -19.95 17.44 3.61
C PRO A 509 -20.90 17.65 2.42
N GLN A 510 -20.92 16.70 1.49
CA GLN A 510 -21.90 16.72 0.39
C GLN A 510 -23.35 16.67 0.93
N PRO A 511 -24.33 17.30 0.26
CA PRO A 511 -25.74 17.17 0.61
C PRO A 511 -26.20 15.73 0.34
N GLY A 512 -26.33 14.93 1.41
CA GLY A 512 -26.58 13.49 1.29
C GLY A 512 -26.32 12.68 2.57
N HIS A 513 -25.70 13.27 3.60
CA HIS A 513 -25.56 12.64 4.92
C HIS A 513 -26.93 12.37 5.58
N VAL A 514 -27.49 11.18 5.36
CA VAL A 514 -28.63 10.65 6.11
C VAL A 514 -28.20 10.48 7.56
N ARG A 515 -28.81 11.25 8.47
CA ARG A 515 -28.55 11.10 9.90
C ARG A 515 -29.24 9.85 10.44
N SER A 516 -28.44 8.98 11.07
CA SER A 516 -28.81 7.78 11.84
C SER A 516 -29.40 6.59 11.06
N ALA A 517 -28.79 5.43 11.33
CA ALA A 517 -29.48 4.15 11.43
C ALA A 517 -29.31 3.67 12.89
N LYS A 518 -30.30 2.97 13.45
CA LYS A 518 -30.24 2.41 14.81
C LYS A 518 -29.97 0.90 14.75
N ALA A 519 -29.16 0.41 15.69
CA ALA A 519 -28.92 -1.01 15.88
C ALA A 519 -30.08 -1.72 16.59
N LEU A 520 -30.17 -3.05 16.45
CA LEU A 520 -31.02 -3.96 17.21
C LEU A 520 -30.23 -5.25 17.57
N PRO A 521 -30.56 -5.98 18.65
CA PRO A 521 -29.57 -6.82 19.37
C PRO A 521 -29.85 -8.34 19.40
N GLY A 522 -28.82 -9.16 19.68
CA GLY A 522 -28.96 -10.56 20.12
C GLY A 522 -27.84 -11.54 19.70
N THR A 523 -26.93 -11.89 20.63
CA THR A 523 -25.84 -12.91 20.49
C THR A 523 -26.19 -14.22 21.27
N THR A 524 -25.47 -15.36 21.27
CA THR A 524 -24.01 -15.68 21.32
C THR A 524 -23.61 -17.05 20.68
N SER A 525 -22.31 -17.40 20.63
CA SER A 525 -21.67 -18.50 19.82
C SER A 525 -20.52 -19.27 20.55
N ARG A 526 -19.67 -20.08 19.83
CA ARG A 526 -18.24 -20.56 20.07
C ARG A 526 -17.97 -22.10 20.17
N LEU A 527 -16.77 -22.71 19.90
CA LEU A 527 -15.42 -22.30 19.35
C LEU A 527 -14.47 -23.51 18.93
N ILE A 528 -13.17 -23.21 18.61
CA ILE A 528 -11.87 -24.01 18.62
C ILE A 528 -11.31 -24.38 17.20
N GLU A 529 -10.01 -24.36 16.77
CA GLU A 529 -8.63 -23.81 17.10
C GLU A 529 -7.64 -24.19 15.89
N ASN A 530 -6.34 -23.84 15.66
CA ASN A 530 -5.31 -22.83 16.09
C ASN A 530 -3.93 -23.09 15.33
N ARG A 531 -2.99 -22.11 15.24
CA ARG A 531 -1.50 -22.11 14.92
C ARG A 531 -0.93 -21.44 13.62
N THR A 532 0.26 -20.82 13.80
CA THR A 532 1.07 -19.93 12.91
C THR A 532 2.18 -20.59 12.05
N THR A 533 2.54 -20.03 10.87
CA THR A 533 3.94 -19.99 10.32
C THR A 533 4.14 -19.02 9.13
N HIS A 534 5.27 -18.30 9.06
CA HIS A 534 5.80 -17.61 7.85
C HIS A 534 6.36 -18.58 6.76
N ALA A 535 5.81 -19.79 6.65
CA ALA A 535 6.19 -20.76 5.62
C ALA A 535 5.13 -20.86 4.50
N ALA A 536 4.11 -20.02 4.53
CA ALA A 536 2.91 -20.13 3.71
C ALA A 536 3.11 -19.67 2.25
N ASP A 537 3.82 -18.55 2.04
CA ASP A 537 3.86 -17.88 0.73
C ASP A 537 4.83 -18.53 -0.28
N PHE A 538 5.79 -19.34 0.19
CA PHE A 538 6.74 -20.05 -0.67
C PHE A 538 6.87 -21.53 -0.27
N LYS A 539 6.32 -22.43 -1.11
CA LYS A 539 6.51 -23.88 -0.97
C LYS A 539 7.99 -24.26 -1.10
N LYS A 540 8.65 -24.50 0.03
CA LYS A 540 10.02 -25.02 0.08
C LYS A 540 10.05 -26.53 -0.18
N GLY A 541 9.87 -26.94 -1.44
CA GLY A 541 9.72 -28.37 -1.74
C GLY A 541 9.68 -28.85 -3.19
N GLU A 542 10.09 -28.08 -4.21
CA GLU A 542 10.39 -28.63 -5.54
C GLU A 542 11.27 -27.67 -6.38
N VAL A 543 12.56 -27.58 -6.03
CA VAL A 543 13.59 -26.97 -6.89
C VAL A 543 14.68 -28.00 -7.15
N ASP A 544 14.47 -28.81 -8.18
CA ASP A 544 15.50 -29.56 -8.89
C ASP A 544 15.17 -29.52 -10.40
N LYS A 545 16.19 -29.57 -11.25
CA LYS A 545 16.11 -29.58 -12.74
C LYS A 545 15.66 -28.28 -13.42
N GLY A 546 16.47 -27.24 -13.22
CA GLY A 546 17.32 -26.76 -14.33
C GLY A 546 16.79 -25.68 -15.28
N VAL A 547 17.37 -24.48 -15.13
CA VAL A 547 17.59 -23.50 -16.22
C VAL A 547 19.10 -23.17 -16.21
N PRO A 548 19.81 -23.07 -17.35
CA PRO A 548 21.27 -22.96 -17.38
C PRO A 548 21.81 -21.54 -17.56
N GLY A 549 22.98 -21.26 -16.97
CA GLY A 549 23.75 -20.02 -17.14
C GLY A 549 23.45 -18.95 -16.06
N GLU A 550 24.39 -18.10 -15.65
CA GLU A 550 25.79 -17.93 -16.08
C GLU A 550 26.79 -17.96 -14.90
N ASP A 551 28.08 -18.13 -15.22
CA ASP A 551 29.18 -18.33 -14.27
C ASP A 551 29.92 -17.02 -13.96
N LEU A 552 29.92 -16.59 -12.70
CA LEU A 552 30.80 -15.55 -12.16
C LEU A 552 31.63 -16.11 -11.00
N GLY A 553 32.55 -17.02 -11.32
CA GLY A 553 33.33 -17.80 -10.37
C GLY A 553 34.24 -17.00 -9.42
N GLY A 554 34.00 -17.17 -8.11
CA GLY A 554 34.93 -16.80 -7.04
C GLY A 554 35.78 -17.99 -6.56
N ARG A 555 37.05 -18.06 -6.95
CA ARG A 555 38.00 -19.08 -6.45
C ARG A 555 38.52 -18.73 -5.06
N GLY A 556 38.56 -19.68 -4.11
CA GLY A 556 39.53 -19.56 -3.00
C GLY A 556 39.32 -20.38 -1.71
N GLN A 557 39.74 -21.66 -1.71
CA GLN A 557 40.24 -22.42 -0.54
C GLN A 557 39.26 -22.68 0.65
N GLY A 558 39.39 -23.77 1.43
CA GLY A 558 40.24 -24.95 1.26
C GLY A 558 40.24 -25.88 2.48
N GLY A 559 40.09 -27.19 2.25
CA GLY A 559 40.22 -28.26 3.26
C GLY A 559 38.96 -28.56 4.11
N GLY A 560 38.73 -29.79 4.58
CA GLY A 560 39.39 -31.05 4.23
C GLY A 560 39.24 -32.16 5.30
N ARG A 561 39.38 -33.44 4.88
CA ARG A 561 39.45 -34.68 5.70
C ARG A 561 38.16 -35.11 6.42
N GLN A 562 37.96 -36.38 6.81
CA GLN A 562 38.32 -37.70 6.22
C GLN A 562 37.58 -38.82 7.00
N ARG A 563 37.47 -40.03 6.41
CA ARG A 563 37.08 -41.33 7.04
C ARG A 563 35.58 -41.44 7.40
N SER A 564 34.79 -42.45 7.00
CA SER A 564 34.96 -43.88 6.69
C SER A 564 34.90 -44.84 7.88
N HIS A 565 33.95 -45.78 7.84
CA HIS A 565 34.10 -47.20 8.24
C HIS A 565 32.97 -48.07 7.62
N ARG A 566 33.15 -49.40 7.66
CA ARG A 566 32.39 -50.52 7.03
C ARG A 566 32.71 -51.79 7.88
N PRO A 567 32.17 -53.00 7.60
CA PRO A 567 30.82 -53.40 7.15
C PRO A 567 30.28 -54.65 7.93
N GLY A 568 29.12 -55.20 7.56
CA GLY A 568 28.77 -56.61 7.85
C GLY A 568 27.27 -56.95 7.75
N VAL A 569 26.82 -58.20 7.53
CA VAL A 569 27.47 -59.45 7.03
C VAL A 569 26.39 -60.33 6.33
N ARG A 570 26.80 -61.03 5.25
CA ARG A 570 26.20 -62.21 4.56
C ARG A 570 24.79 -62.75 4.95
N SER A 571 23.91 -62.89 3.94
CA SER A 571 23.53 -64.17 3.29
C SER A 571 22.55 -63.89 2.12
N GLY A 572 22.29 -64.75 1.13
CA GLY A 572 22.92 -66.02 0.75
C GLY A 572 22.01 -66.84 -0.20
N GLY A 573 22.35 -66.94 -1.50
CA GLY A 573 21.56 -67.69 -2.48
C GLY A 573 22.23 -67.80 -3.85
N ARG A 574 21.98 -68.87 -4.61
CA ARG A 574 22.59 -69.15 -5.93
C ARG A 574 21.52 -69.28 -7.01
N GLY A 575 21.83 -68.78 -8.21
CA GLY A 575 21.07 -69.03 -9.44
C GLY A 575 21.81 -68.44 -10.64
N ARG A 576 21.98 -69.22 -11.71
CA ARG A 576 22.73 -68.83 -12.92
C ARG A 576 22.05 -69.41 -14.16
N HIS A 577 22.20 -68.70 -15.28
CA HIS A 577 21.73 -69.03 -16.62
C HIS A 577 20.20 -69.02 -16.82
N GLY A 578 19.68 -68.62 -17.99
CA GLY A 578 20.37 -68.22 -19.21
C GLY A 578 19.56 -67.26 -20.08
N ARG A 579 20.28 -66.56 -20.98
CA ARG A 579 19.69 -65.76 -22.07
C ARG A 579 18.92 -66.69 -23.02
N ASP A 580 17.88 -66.17 -23.66
CA ASP A 580 18.01 -65.94 -25.10
C ASP A 580 17.15 -64.76 -25.58
N ARG A 581 17.55 -64.24 -26.74
CA ARG A 581 16.95 -63.25 -27.66
C ARG A 581 15.65 -62.54 -27.25
#